data_AF-A0A1I6EPU6-F1
#
_entry.id   AF-A0A1I6EPU6-F1
#
_cell.length_a   1.000
_cell.length_b   1.000
_cell.length_c   1.000
_cell.angle_alpha   90.00
_cell.angle_beta   90.00
_cell.angle_gamma   90.00
#
_symmetry.space_group_name_H-M   'P 1'
#
loop_
_entity.id
_entity.type
_entity.pdbx_description
1 polymer ?
#
loop_
_entity_poly.entity_id
_entity_poly.type
_entity_poly.pdbx_seq_one_letter_code
_entity_poly.pdbx_strand_id
1 'polypeptide(L)'
;MGPYLRPVAEYEFDVAPSFAEQDRAQVEPIVRRLEELGVKVYYDEDQLIARWGRNLIEHIAETLTDKVRYVLMFTSRHYVEHSLARHERQTAQTRALEQQNECLLPIKLDDTKVPGLLSSIGFLDSRVHSTEVIAQSVVQKLAQHRAEFTSTTPITAKSVDALVREKPRGWEYLLYATVVAQGLAELQQKYREHFLRYSPRNGTVEHGNGIDLIRDRNVLLSEIIKVAVESVFTAGTQEAAFGRSGEAGDAEQIVHLGELFVRTFDEILDWARGIHGTSYANEQARAAARVQARFADRQLEAMHGVARDLREVADTLVERLTAGERIDMTVPLVFEVEPALELEFKAALDRLSR
;
A
#
# COMPACT_ATOMS: atom_id res chain seq x y z
N MET A 1 10.45 21.58 -16.43
CA MET A 1 9.26 22.19 -15.81
C MET A 1 8.28 21.07 -15.51
N GLY A 2 8.38 20.48 -14.31
CA GLY A 2 7.42 19.47 -13.87
C GLY A 2 6.09 20.14 -13.49
N PRO A 3 4.95 19.48 -13.71
CA PRO A 3 3.67 20.01 -13.25
C PRO A 3 3.73 20.16 -11.73
N TYR A 4 3.38 21.34 -11.24
CA TYR A 4 3.21 21.62 -9.82
C TYR A 4 2.19 20.62 -9.24
N LEU A 5 2.67 19.60 -8.54
CA LEU A 5 1.83 18.78 -7.66
C LEU A 5 1.28 19.72 -6.59
N ARG A 6 -0.04 19.85 -6.55
CA ARG A 6 -0.72 20.58 -5.48
C ARG A 6 -0.35 19.92 -4.13
N PRO A 7 -0.17 20.70 -3.05
CA PRO A 7 0.15 20.13 -1.75
C PRO A 7 -0.91 19.09 -1.35
N VAL A 8 -0.41 17.92 -0.90
CA VAL A 8 -1.17 16.75 -0.43
C VAL A 8 -2.03 17.17 0.76
N ALA A 9 -3.35 17.18 0.60
CA ALA A 9 -4.26 17.48 1.70
C ALA A 9 -4.54 16.21 2.50
N GLU A 10 -4.05 16.14 3.73
CA GLU A 10 -4.58 15.23 4.76
C GLU A 10 -6.05 15.59 5.02
N TYR A 11 -6.95 14.61 5.10
CA TYR A 11 -8.30 14.87 5.59
C TYR A 11 -8.22 15.26 7.06
N GLU A 12 -8.58 16.51 7.36
CA GLU A 12 -8.58 17.07 8.70
C GLU A 12 -9.65 16.39 9.59
N PHE A 13 -10.74 15.89 8.96
CA PHE A 13 -11.87 15.27 9.64
C PHE A 13 -12.33 13.96 8.95
N ASP A 14 -12.77 12.99 9.76
CA ASP A 14 -13.35 11.73 9.27
C ASP A 14 -14.74 11.97 8.67
N VAL A 15 -15.55 12.79 9.34
CA VAL A 15 -16.92 13.06 8.89
C VAL A 15 -17.32 14.51 9.10
N ALA A 16 -18.22 15.01 8.25
CA ALA A 16 -18.88 16.30 8.43
C ALA A 16 -20.40 16.14 8.37
N PRO A 17 -21.14 16.49 9.43
CA PRO A 17 -22.59 16.57 9.38
C PRO A 17 -23.03 17.78 8.54
N SER A 18 -23.79 17.53 7.48
CA SER A 18 -24.53 18.55 6.72
C SER A 18 -26.01 18.42 7.06
N PHE A 19 -26.56 19.45 7.70
CA PHE A 19 -27.93 19.46 8.21
C PHE A 19 -28.48 20.91 8.23
N ALA A 20 -29.80 21.07 8.30
CA ALA A 20 -30.38 22.39 8.51
C ALA A 20 -30.33 22.76 10.00
N GLU A 21 -30.07 24.02 10.33
CA GLU A 21 -29.98 24.48 11.73
C GLU A 21 -31.20 24.11 12.58
N GLN A 22 -32.38 24.05 11.96
CA GLN A 22 -33.64 23.65 12.61
C GLN A 22 -33.63 22.19 13.09
N ASP A 23 -32.76 21.36 12.52
CA ASP A 23 -32.63 19.93 12.85
C ASP A 23 -31.53 19.65 13.88
N ARG A 24 -30.83 20.68 14.39
CA ARG A 24 -29.71 20.56 15.33
C ARG A 24 -30.00 19.64 16.51
N ALA A 25 -31.18 19.77 17.11
CA ALA A 25 -31.57 18.96 18.27
C ALA A 25 -31.62 17.44 17.98
N GLN A 26 -31.83 17.05 16.72
CA GLN A 26 -31.82 15.64 16.30
C GLN A 26 -30.42 15.16 15.88
N VAL A 27 -29.57 16.07 15.38
CA VAL A 27 -28.23 15.75 14.86
C VAL A 27 -27.17 15.72 15.95
N GLU A 28 -27.24 16.65 16.90
CA GLU A 28 -26.23 16.82 17.95
C GLU A 28 -25.97 15.53 18.76
N PRO A 29 -26.99 14.75 19.19
CA PRO A 29 -26.73 13.50 19.90
C PRO A 29 -25.91 12.48 19.09
N ILE A 30 -26.11 12.44 17.77
CA ILE A 30 -25.36 11.54 16.86
C ILE A 30 -23.91 12.01 16.74
N VAL A 31 -23.70 13.32 16.59
CA VAL A 31 -22.36 13.92 16.53
C VAL A 31 -21.59 13.64 17.82
N ARG A 32 -22.18 13.92 18.98
CA ARG A 32 -21.55 13.64 20.28
C ARG A 32 -21.17 12.17 20.43
N ARG A 33 -22.06 11.27 19.98
CA ARG A 33 -21.77 9.84 20.04
C ARG A 33 -20.63 9.42 19.12
N LEU A 34 -20.50 10.03 17.94
CA LEU A 34 -19.36 9.81 17.04
C LEU A 34 -18.04 10.29 17.66
N GLU A 35 -18.04 11.47 18.29
CA GLU A 35 -16.89 12.00 19.04
C GLU A 35 -16.47 11.05 20.17
N GLU A 36 -17.42 10.53 20.95
CA GLU A 36 -17.16 9.53 22.00
C GLU A 36 -16.56 8.22 21.48
N LEU A 37 -16.88 7.84 20.24
CA LEU A 37 -16.32 6.67 19.55
C LEU A 37 -14.97 6.97 18.90
N GLY A 38 -14.42 8.17 19.08
CA GLY A 38 -13.10 8.59 18.59
C GLY A 38 -13.08 9.03 17.12
N VAL A 39 -14.24 9.31 16.52
CA VAL A 39 -14.35 9.84 15.16
C VAL A 39 -14.05 11.34 15.16
N LYS A 40 -13.18 11.81 14.25
CA LYS A 40 -12.91 13.25 14.06
C LYS A 40 -14.05 13.90 13.30
N VAL A 41 -14.94 14.60 14.00
CA VAL A 41 -16.11 15.25 13.39
C VAL A 41 -15.87 16.75 13.17
N TYR A 42 -16.20 17.25 11.98
CA TYR A 42 -16.23 18.69 11.71
C TYR A 42 -17.54 19.32 12.22
N TYR A 43 -17.57 19.82 13.46
CA TYR A 43 -18.79 20.38 14.10
C TYR A 43 -18.58 21.73 14.82
N ASP A 44 -19.69 22.39 15.19
CA ASP A 44 -19.91 23.84 15.41
C ASP A 44 -18.95 24.65 16.28
N GLU A 45 -18.20 24.09 17.22
CA GLU A 45 -17.47 24.91 18.20
C GLU A 45 -16.08 25.35 17.74
N ASP A 46 -15.46 24.66 16.77
CA ASP A 46 -14.10 24.99 16.28
C ASP A 46 -14.06 26.22 15.34
N GLN A 47 -15.23 26.76 14.98
CA GLN A 47 -15.36 27.59 13.79
C GLN A 47 -15.67 29.07 14.05
N LEU A 48 -15.92 29.50 15.28
CA LEU A 48 -16.31 30.89 15.52
C LEU A 48 -15.18 31.88 15.16
N ILE A 49 -13.92 31.48 15.35
CA ILE A 49 -12.74 32.25 14.94
C ILE A 49 -12.41 32.03 13.45
N ALA A 50 -12.55 30.81 12.93
CA ALA A 50 -12.20 30.47 11.55
C ALA A 50 -13.19 31.05 10.50
N ARG A 51 -14.48 31.16 10.85
CA ARG A 51 -15.55 31.71 10.01
C ARG A 51 -15.61 33.25 10.02
N TRP A 52 -14.99 33.90 10.99
CA TRP A 52 -15.10 35.36 11.15
C TRP A 52 -14.51 36.10 9.94
N GLY A 53 -15.39 36.73 9.13
CA GLY A 53 -15.00 37.52 7.96
C GLY A 53 -14.75 36.74 6.66
N ARG A 54 -15.00 35.42 6.62
CA ARG A 54 -14.87 34.59 5.40
C ARG A 54 -16.20 34.39 4.67
N ASN A 55 -16.13 34.11 3.36
CA ASN A 55 -17.26 33.60 2.60
C ASN A 55 -17.58 32.17 3.05
N LEU A 56 -18.61 32.03 3.87
CA LEU A 56 -19.04 30.75 4.46
C LEU A 56 -19.36 29.69 3.39
N ILE A 57 -19.88 30.09 2.23
CA ILE A 57 -20.27 29.15 1.16
C ILE A 57 -19.04 28.49 0.55
N GLU A 58 -18.00 29.28 0.22
CA GLU A 58 -16.75 28.77 -0.34
C GLU A 58 -15.98 27.94 0.68
N HIS A 59 -15.95 28.39 1.94
CA HIS A 59 -15.26 27.68 3.00
C HIS A 59 -15.87 26.31 3.30
N ILE A 60 -17.20 26.21 3.32
CA ILE A 60 -17.89 24.94 3.50
C ILE A 60 -17.67 24.05 2.26
N ALA A 61 -17.70 24.62 1.06
CA ALA A 61 -17.43 23.87 -0.17
C ALA A 61 -16.00 23.29 -0.20
N GLU A 62 -14.98 24.07 0.16
CA GLU A 62 -13.59 23.61 0.29
C GLU A 62 -13.47 22.49 1.32
N THR A 63 -14.05 22.67 2.51
CA THR A 63 -13.96 21.65 3.58
C THR A 63 -14.65 20.35 3.18
N LEU A 64 -15.87 20.43 2.63
CA LEU A 64 -16.61 19.27 2.17
C LEU A 64 -16.00 18.62 0.91
N THR A 65 -15.10 19.30 0.20
CA THR A 65 -14.43 18.76 -1.00
C THR A 65 -13.08 18.14 -0.67
N ASP A 66 -12.27 18.82 0.15
CA ASP A 66 -10.84 18.51 0.28
C ASP A 66 -10.43 18.09 1.70
N LYS A 67 -11.23 18.37 2.74
CA LYS A 67 -10.83 18.18 4.14
C LYS A 67 -11.59 17.11 4.91
N VAL A 68 -12.66 16.56 4.34
CA VAL A 68 -13.54 15.59 5.01
C VAL A 68 -13.63 14.29 4.20
N ARG A 69 -13.57 13.15 4.89
CA ARG A 69 -13.68 11.81 4.27
C ARG A 69 -15.11 11.45 3.85
N TYR A 70 -16.09 11.61 4.74
CA TYR A 70 -17.51 11.43 4.41
C TYR A 70 -18.38 12.60 4.86
N VAL A 71 -19.40 12.92 4.07
CA VAL A 71 -20.43 13.89 4.46
C VAL A 71 -21.66 13.13 4.93
N LEU A 72 -22.03 13.31 6.20
CA LEU A 72 -23.28 12.79 6.76
C LEU A 72 -24.39 13.76 6.41
N MET A 73 -25.18 13.44 5.39
CA MET A 73 -26.23 14.32 4.89
C MET A 73 -27.54 14.00 5.62
N PHE A 74 -27.92 14.85 6.56
CA PHE A 74 -29.18 14.72 7.28
C PHE A 74 -30.32 15.33 6.47
N THR A 75 -31.17 14.48 5.91
CA THR A 75 -32.23 14.90 5.00
C THR A 75 -33.53 15.15 5.76
N SER A 76 -34.05 16.36 5.63
CA SER A 76 -35.33 16.79 6.19
C SER A 76 -36.05 17.78 5.25
N ARG A 77 -37.27 18.15 5.60
CA ARG A 77 -37.98 19.27 4.98
C ARG A 77 -37.18 20.57 5.08
N HIS A 78 -36.62 20.86 6.26
CA HIS A 78 -35.82 22.06 6.51
C HIS A 78 -34.54 22.07 5.66
N TYR A 79 -33.93 20.91 5.45
CA TYR A 79 -32.77 20.73 4.59
C TYR A 79 -33.05 21.06 3.12
N VAL A 80 -34.23 20.74 2.61
CA VAL A 80 -34.60 21.00 1.21
C VAL A 80 -35.04 22.45 0.97
N GLU A 81 -35.65 23.09 1.97
CA GLU A 81 -36.20 24.44 1.86
C GLU A 81 -35.14 25.57 1.97
N HIS A 82 -33.95 25.31 2.54
CA HIS A 82 -32.92 26.34 2.78
C HIS A 82 -31.88 26.49 1.64
N SER A 83 -31.56 27.74 1.27
CA SER A 83 -30.69 28.09 0.13
C SER A 83 -29.20 27.75 0.33
N LEU A 84 -28.73 27.70 1.58
CA LEU A 84 -27.36 27.30 1.93
C LEU A 84 -27.15 25.79 1.72
N ALA A 85 -28.14 24.98 2.12
CA ALA A 85 -28.17 23.54 1.88
C ALA A 85 -28.20 23.21 0.38
N ARG A 86 -28.71 24.12 -0.48
CA ARG A 86 -28.68 23.97 -1.94
C ARG A 86 -27.25 23.99 -2.51
N HIS A 87 -26.37 24.84 -1.97
CA HIS A 87 -24.98 24.98 -2.43
C HIS A 87 -24.11 23.85 -1.87
N GLU A 88 -24.24 23.50 -0.59
CA GLU A 88 -23.59 22.32 0.01
C GLU A 88 -23.95 21.03 -0.74
N ARG A 89 -25.25 20.85 -1.02
CA ARG A 89 -25.76 19.73 -1.80
C ARG A 89 -25.16 19.67 -3.20
N GLN A 90 -25.04 20.81 -3.89
CA GLN A 90 -24.47 20.83 -5.24
C GLN A 90 -22.99 20.44 -5.24
N THR A 91 -22.21 20.93 -4.27
CA THR A 91 -20.79 20.60 -4.11
C THR A 91 -20.59 19.13 -3.75
N ALA A 92 -21.32 18.64 -2.74
CA ALA A 92 -21.21 17.26 -2.29
C ALA A 92 -21.70 16.26 -3.36
N GLN A 93 -22.74 16.59 -4.13
CA GLN A 93 -23.21 15.78 -5.27
C GLN A 93 -22.20 15.77 -6.42
N THR A 94 -21.55 16.91 -6.72
CA THR A 94 -20.52 16.99 -7.77
C THR A 94 -19.32 16.12 -7.40
N ARG A 95 -18.83 16.20 -6.15
CA ARG A 95 -17.77 15.33 -5.63
C ARG A 95 -18.18 13.85 -5.66
N ALA A 96 -19.39 13.52 -5.23
CA ALA A 96 -19.88 12.13 -5.27
C ALA A 96 -19.98 11.59 -6.71
N LEU A 97 -20.35 12.41 -7.69
CA LEU A 97 -20.35 12.02 -9.11
C LEU A 97 -18.93 11.82 -9.66
N GLU A 98 -17.95 12.61 -9.22
CA GLU A 98 -16.54 12.50 -9.64
C GLU A 98 -15.78 11.34 -8.94
N GLN A 99 -16.11 11.03 -7.69
CA GLN A 99 -15.46 10.00 -6.85
C GLN A 99 -16.24 8.68 -6.74
N GLN A 100 -17.16 8.39 -7.68
CA GLN A 100 -17.97 7.15 -7.67
C GLN A 100 -18.78 6.92 -6.36
N ASN A 101 -19.64 7.87 -6.01
CA ASN A 101 -20.81 7.76 -5.12
C ASN A 101 -20.59 7.44 -3.63
N GLU A 102 -19.39 7.18 -3.13
CA GLU A 102 -19.24 6.75 -1.72
C GLU A 102 -19.06 7.88 -0.69
N CYS A 103 -18.76 9.12 -1.09
CA CYS A 103 -18.47 10.22 -0.16
C CYS A 103 -19.71 10.78 0.59
N LEU A 104 -20.93 10.40 0.21
CA LEU A 104 -22.19 10.88 0.80
C LEU A 104 -22.90 9.76 1.56
N LEU A 105 -23.23 9.99 2.83
CA LEU A 105 -23.98 9.05 3.67
C LEU A 105 -25.31 9.69 4.11
N PRO A 106 -26.42 9.44 3.41
CA PRO A 106 -27.72 10.01 3.75
C PRO A 106 -28.31 9.43 5.04
N ILE A 107 -28.79 10.31 5.92
CA ILE A 107 -29.52 9.97 7.14
C ILE A 107 -30.87 10.71 7.11
N LYS A 108 -31.98 9.98 7.05
CA LYS A 108 -33.32 10.56 7.02
C LYS A 108 -33.76 10.98 8.41
N LEU A 109 -34.17 12.24 8.53
CA LEU A 109 -34.93 12.76 9.66
C LEU A 109 -36.44 12.73 9.39
N ASP A 110 -36.83 12.82 8.11
CA ASP A 110 -38.21 12.66 7.64
C ASP A 110 -38.28 12.04 6.23
N ASP A 111 -39.48 11.95 5.66
CA ASP A 111 -39.72 11.37 4.32
C ASP A 111 -39.56 12.37 3.15
N THR A 112 -38.98 13.54 3.40
CA THR A 112 -38.79 14.55 2.37
C THR A 112 -37.83 14.04 1.30
N LYS A 113 -38.29 14.06 0.05
CA LYS A 113 -37.45 13.72 -1.10
C LYS A 113 -36.48 14.86 -1.38
N VAL A 114 -35.18 14.56 -1.38
CA VAL A 114 -34.14 15.52 -1.72
C VAL A 114 -33.97 15.58 -3.24
N PRO A 115 -34.21 16.74 -3.90
CA PRO A 115 -33.95 16.89 -5.32
C PRO A 115 -32.48 16.60 -5.67
N GLY A 116 -32.24 15.77 -6.69
CA GLY A 116 -30.90 15.39 -7.14
C GLY A 116 -30.29 14.18 -6.41
N LEU A 117 -30.90 13.69 -5.33
CA LEU A 117 -30.49 12.44 -4.70
C LEU A 117 -31.16 11.26 -5.42
N LEU A 118 -30.37 10.35 -5.98
CA LEU A 118 -30.88 9.18 -6.67
C LEU A 118 -31.59 8.24 -5.68
N SER A 119 -32.73 7.68 -6.09
CA SER A 119 -33.49 6.72 -5.27
C SER A 119 -32.76 5.40 -5.02
N SER A 120 -31.69 5.13 -5.78
CA SER A 120 -30.82 3.96 -5.63
C SER A 120 -29.76 4.10 -4.53
N ILE A 121 -29.63 5.27 -3.89
CA ILE A 121 -28.67 5.50 -2.81
C ILE A 121 -29.26 5.00 -1.49
N GLY A 122 -28.54 4.11 -0.82
CA GLY A 122 -28.90 3.61 0.51
C GLY A 122 -28.88 4.72 1.56
N PHE A 123 -29.74 4.61 2.57
CA PHE A 123 -29.88 5.61 3.64
C PHE A 123 -30.06 4.92 4.99
N LEU A 124 -29.66 5.60 6.06
CA LEU A 124 -30.13 5.29 7.41
C LEU A 124 -31.33 6.18 7.74
N ASP A 125 -32.20 5.73 8.63
CA ASP A 125 -33.39 6.47 9.06
C ASP A 125 -33.36 6.65 10.57
N SER A 126 -33.28 7.90 11.06
CA SER A 126 -33.17 8.21 12.49
C SER A 126 -34.44 7.94 13.29
N ARG A 127 -35.57 7.73 12.60
CA ARG A 127 -36.84 7.37 13.23
C ARG A 127 -36.91 5.87 13.53
N VAL A 128 -36.08 5.07 12.85
CA VAL A 128 -36.02 3.61 12.99
C VAL A 128 -34.75 3.17 13.71
N HIS A 129 -33.63 3.81 13.40
CA HIS A 129 -32.31 3.49 13.96
C HIS A 129 -32.00 4.47 15.09
N SER A 130 -31.58 3.93 16.23
CA SER A 130 -31.13 4.75 17.36
C SER A 130 -29.82 5.48 17.02
N THR A 131 -29.52 6.52 17.80
CA THR A 131 -28.24 7.24 17.77
C THR A 131 -27.04 6.28 17.79
N GLU A 132 -27.09 5.25 18.64
CA GLU A 132 -26.04 4.24 18.74
C GLU A 132 -25.86 3.47 17.44
N VAL A 133 -26.96 3.00 16.85
CA VAL A 133 -26.92 2.20 15.61
C VAL A 133 -26.38 3.05 14.46
N ILE A 134 -26.78 4.32 14.37
CA ILE A 134 -26.27 5.23 13.35
C ILE A 134 -24.78 5.47 13.54
N ALA A 135 -24.35 5.80 14.77
CA ALA A 135 -22.94 6.07 15.06
C ALA A 135 -22.05 4.85 14.79
N GLN A 136 -22.48 3.66 15.23
CA GLN A 136 -21.77 2.41 14.93
C GLN A 136 -21.76 2.08 13.44
N SER A 137 -22.83 2.38 12.70
CA SER A 137 -22.86 2.20 11.25
C SER A 137 -21.87 3.12 10.53
N VAL A 138 -21.71 4.36 11.00
CA VAL A 138 -20.70 5.29 10.47
C VAL A 138 -19.30 4.81 10.79
N VAL A 139 -19.02 4.36 12.03
CA VAL A 139 -17.74 3.74 12.39
C VAL A 139 -17.47 2.52 11.51
N GLN A 140 -18.49 1.68 11.30
CA GLN A 140 -18.40 0.53 10.42
C GLN A 140 -18.17 0.96 8.97
N LYS A 141 -18.75 2.05 8.47
CA LYS A 141 -18.52 2.56 7.11
C LYS A 141 -17.12 3.18 6.95
N LEU A 142 -16.60 3.83 7.99
CA LEU A 142 -15.22 4.30 8.07
C LEU A 142 -14.22 3.12 8.04
N ALA A 143 -14.57 2.04 8.73
CA ALA A 143 -13.86 0.76 8.78
C ALA A 143 -13.98 -0.06 7.49
N GLN A 144 -15.16 -0.06 6.86
CA GLN A 144 -15.50 -0.75 5.62
C GLN A 144 -15.12 0.04 4.38
N HIS A 145 -14.55 1.25 4.51
CA HIS A 145 -13.80 1.86 3.43
C HIS A 145 -12.60 0.94 3.15
N ARG A 146 -12.89 -0.19 2.48
CA ARG A 146 -11.95 -1.09 1.87
C ARG A 146 -11.06 -0.17 1.07
N ALA A 147 -9.76 -0.28 1.31
CA ALA A 147 -8.82 0.29 0.38
C ALA A 147 -9.21 -0.25 -1.01
N GLU A 148 -9.51 0.65 -1.97
CA GLU A 148 -9.50 0.26 -3.39
C GLU A 148 -8.16 -0.41 -3.76
N PHE A 149 -7.17 -0.10 -2.94
CA PHE A 149 -5.86 -0.70 -2.89
C PHE A 149 -5.82 -2.03 -2.12
N THR A 150 -5.82 -3.13 -2.86
CA THR A 150 -5.52 -4.48 -2.37
C THR A 150 -4.07 -4.84 -2.71
N SER A 151 -3.59 -5.98 -2.22
CA SER A 151 -2.27 -6.54 -2.62
C SER A 151 -2.15 -6.82 -4.13
N THR A 152 -3.28 -6.80 -4.85
CA THR A 152 -3.36 -7.05 -6.30
C THR A 152 -3.58 -5.78 -7.12
N THR A 153 -3.76 -4.63 -6.47
CA THR A 153 -3.99 -3.37 -7.17
C THR A 153 -2.69 -2.96 -7.87
N PRO A 154 -2.69 -2.76 -9.21
CA PRO A 154 -1.49 -2.37 -9.92
C PRO A 154 -0.92 -1.06 -9.35
N ILE A 155 0.38 -1.01 -9.10
CA ILE A 155 1.11 0.19 -8.72
C ILE A 155 1.21 1.09 -9.93
N THR A 156 0.45 2.15 -9.86
CA THR A 156 0.50 3.29 -10.77
C THR A 156 0.57 4.52 -9.89
N ALA A 157 1.06 5.65 -10.42
CA ALA A 157 1.02 6.90 -9.67
C ALA A 157 -0.38 7.17 -9.08
N LYS A 158 -1.44 6.90 -9.87
CA LYS A 158 -2.83 7.06 -9.45
C LYS A 158 -3.25 6.17 -8.27
N SER A 159 -2.83 4.89 -8.25
CA SER A 159 -3.23 3.96 -7.18
C SER A 159 -2.41 4.17 -5.90
N VAL A 160 -1.14 4.55 -6.03
CA VAL A 160 -0.31 4.98 -4.89
C VAL A 160 -0.89 6.27 -4.31
N ASP A 161 -1.22 7.25 -5.15
CA ASP A 161 -1.85 8.51 -4.72
C ASP A 161 -3.18 8.26 -3.99
N ALA A 162 -3.97 7.28 -4.46
CA ALA A 162 -5.22 6.88 -3.80
C ALA A 162 -4.97 6.27 -2.42
N LEU A 163 -4.04 5.31 -2.31
CA LEU A 163 -3.69 4.68 -1.03
C LEU A 163 -3.12 5.69 -0.03
N VAL A 164 -2.20 6.56 -0.49
CA VAL A 164 -1.55 7.57 0.35
C VAL A 164 -2.53 8.67 0.78
N ARG A 165 -3.59 8.93 -0.01
CA ARG A 165 -4.69 9.81 0.39
C ARG A 165 -5.60 9.16 1.42
N GLU A 166 -5.92 7.87 1.23
CA GLU A 166 -6.89 7.17 2.06
C GLU A 166 -6.32 6.70 3.40
N LYS A 167 -5.00 6.48 3.46
CA LYS A 167 -4.22 5.92 4.60
C LYS A 167 -5.04 4.95 5.46
N PRO A 168 -5.58 3.86 4.87
CA PRO A 168 -6.25 2.82 5.66
C PRO A 168 -5.30 2.25 6.73
N ARG A 169 -5.84 1.60 7.76
CA ARG A 169 -4.99 0.95 8.78
C ARG A 169 -4.04 -0.03 8.10
N GLY A 170 -2.74 0.14 8.33
CA GLY A 170 -1.69 -0.68 7.74
C GLY A 170 -1.37 -0.35 6.28
N TRP A 171 -1.71 0.85 5.79
CA TRP A 171 -1.42 1.28 4.42
C TRP A 171 0.06 1.18 4.06
N GLU A 172 0.97 1.37 5.01
CA GLU A 172 2.42 1.25 4.81
C GLU A 172 2.79 -0.16 4.32
N TYR A 173 2.23 -1.18 4.98
CA TYR A 173 2.45 -2.59 4.65
C TYR A 173 1.76 -2.97 3.34
N LEU A 174 0.55 -2.45 3.08
CA LEU A 174 -0.13 -2.65 1.81
C LEU A 174 0.71 -2.10 0.65
N LEU A 175 1.24 -0.88 0.79
CA LEU A 175 2.08 -0.25 -0.22
C LEU A 175 3.32 -1.10 -0.49
N TYR A 176 4.06 -1.44 0.57
CA TYR A 176 5.28 -2.24 0.46
C TYR A 176 5.03 -3.61 -0.19
N ALA A 177 4.05 -4.36 0.30
CA ALA A 177 3.72 -5.68 -0.21
C ALA A 177 3.33 -5.64 -1.69
N THR A 178 2.59 -4.62 -2.11
CA THR A 178 2.20 -4.45 -3.52
C THR A 178 3.39 -4.09 -4.41
N VAL A 179 4.31 -3.22 -3.96
CA VAL A 179 5.54 -2.86 -4.71
C VAL A 179 6.36 -4.13 -4.96
N VAL A 180 6.60 -4.90 -3.91
CA VAL A 180 7.37 -6.15 -3.98
C VAL A 180 6.67 -7.17 -4.88
N ALA A 181 5.36 -7.39 -4.70
CA ALA A 181 4.61 -8.36 -5.47
C ALA A 181 4.59 -8.05 -6.97
N GLN A 182 4.42 -6.78 -7.34
CA GLN A 182 4.43 -6.37 -8.75
C GLN A 182 5.83 -6.49 -9.36
N GLY A 183 6.86 -6.02 -8.67
CA GLY A 183 8.24 -6.11 -9.17
C GLY A 183 8.67 -7.56 -9.38
N LEU A 184 8.34 -8.47 -8.45
CA LEU A 184 8.61 -9.90 -8.64
C LEU A 184 7.80 -10.52 -9.78
N ALA A 185 6.56 -10.06 -10.02
CA ALA A 185 5.76 -10.53 -11.14
C ALA A 185 6.38 -10.18 -12.50
N GLU A 186 7.04 -9.02 -12.63
CA GLU A 186 7.79 -8.63 -13.82
C GLU A 186 9.02 -9.53 -14.05
N LEU A 187 9.63 -10.02 -12.97
CA LEU A 187 10.81 -10.90 -13.00
C LEU A 187 10.45 -12.40 -13.09
N GLN A 188 9.16 -12.74 -13.11
CA GLN A 188 8.66 -14.12 -13.06
C GLN A 188 9.22 -15.00 -14.19
N GLN A 189 9.45 -14.43 -15.38
CA GLN A 189 10.07 -15.16 -16.48
C GLN A 189 11.54 -15.50 -16.17
N LYS A 190 12.36 -14.51 -15.76
CA LYS A 190 13.76 -14.73 -15.40
C LYS A 190 13.88 -15.77 -14.29
N TYR A 191 13.00 -15.68 -13.29
CA TYR A 191 12.91 -16.63 -12.18
C TYR A 191 12.64 -18.06 -12.65
N ARG A 192 11.64 -18.30 -13.50
CA ARG A 192 11.37 -19.64 -14.04
C ARG A 192 12.53 -20.20 -14.86
N GLU A 193 13.15 -19.36 -15.69
CA GLU A 193 14.29 -19.76 -16.52
C GLU A 193 15.51 -20.17 -15.68
N HIS A 194 15.72 -19.52 -14.52
CA HIS A 194 16.77 -19.88 -13.56
C HIS A 194 16.65 -21.33 -13.09
N PHE A 195 15.46 -21.77 -12.67
CA PHE A 195 15.24 -23.15 -12.23
C PHE A 195 15.26 -24.17 -13.38
N LEU A 196 15.01 -23.73 -14.62
CA LEU A 196 15.26 -24.51 -15.83
C LEU A 196 16.75 -24.58 -16.22
N ARG A 197 17.62 -23.92 -15.46
CA ARG A 197 19.08 -23.81 -15.70
C ARG A 197 19.40 -23.17 -17.05
N TYR A 198 18.50 -22.32 -17.52
CA TYR A 198 18.49 -21.74 -18.85
C TYR A 198 18.73 -20.23 -18.83
N SER A 199 19.51 -19.78 -19.81
CA SER A 199 19.61 -18.38 -20.21
C SER A 199 20.05 -18.33 -21.68
N PRO A 200 19.60 -17.34 -22.47
CA PRO A 200 20.18 -17.04 -23.76
C PRO A 200 21.70 -16.89 -23.67
N ARG A 201 22.41 -17.25 -24.75
CA ARG A 201 23.86 -17.04 -24.81
C ARG A 201 24.15 -15.54 -24.76
N ASN A 202 25.04 -15.13 -23.87
CA ASN A 202 25.37 -13.71 -23.65
C ASN A 202 26.56 -13.21 -24.48
N GLY A 203 27.10 -14.04 -25.37
CA GLY A 203 28.28 -13.71 -26.19
C GLY A 203 29.62 -13.93 -25.48
N THR A 204 29.64 -14.17 -24.16
CA THR A 204 30.85 -14.50 -23.42
C THR A 204 31.25 -15.96 -23.65
N VAL A 205 32.51 -16.17 -24.04
CA VAL A 205 33.12 -17.50 -24.19
C VAL A 205 34.36 -17.60 -23.30
N GLU A 206 34.33 -18.51 -22.32
CA GLU A 206 35.46 -18.83 -21.46
C GLU A 206 36.30 -19.94 -22.11
N HIS A 207 37.52 -19.59 -22.51
CA HIS A 207 38.45 -20.49 -23.20
C HIS A 207 39.45 -21.17 -22.25
N GLY A 208 39.68 -20.63 -21.05
CA GLY A 208 40.62 -21.14 -20.07
C GLY A 208 40.05 -22.26 -19.20
N ASN A 209 40.68 -22.45 -18.04
CA ASN A 209 40.22 -23.41 -17.02
C ASN A 209 38.97 -22.91 -16.25
N GLY A 210 38.57 -21.65 -16.43
CA GLY A 210 37.41 -21.03 -15.82
C GLY A 210 37.53 -20.70 -14.33
N ILE A 211 38.68 -20.93 -13.69
CA ILE A 211 38.85 -20.72 -12.24
C ILE A 211 38.69 -19.25 -11.88
N ASP A 212 39.33 -18.34 -12.62
CA ASP A 212 39.28 -16.90 -12.33
C ASP A 212 37.86 -16.36 -12.50
N LEU A 213 37.18 -16.72 -13.59
CA LEU A 213 35.79 -16.33 -13.83
C LEU A 213 34.84 -16.84 -12.74
N ILE A 214 35.04 -18.07 -12.26
CA ILE A 214 34.27 -18.63 -11.14
C ILE A 214 34.56 -17.86 -9.84
N ARG A 215 35.83 -17.52 -9.56
CA ARG A 215 36.20 -16.74 -8.38
C ARG A 215 35.57 -15.35 -8.40
N ASP A 216 35.64 -14.65 -9.52
CA ASP A 216 35.05 -13.31 -9.68
C ASP A 216 33.54 -13.35 -9.39
N ARG A 217 32.85 -14.39 -9.85
CA ARG A 217 31.42 -14.56 -9.59
C ARG A 217 31.10 -14.87 -8.13
N ASN A 218 31.95 -15.60 -7.43
CA ASN A 218 31.78 -15.81 -5.99
C ASN A 218 31.90 -14.50 -5.21
N VAL A 219 32.83 -13.63 -5.62
CA VAL A 219 32.98 -12.29 -5.02
C VAL A 219 31.72 -11.46 -5.31
N LEU A 220 31.24 -11.45 -6.56
CA LEU A 220 30.04 -10.70 -6.94
C LEU A 220 28.80 -11.11 -6.14
N LEU A 221 28.52 -12.42 -6.01
CA LEU A 221 27.37 -12.87 -5.22
C LEU A 221 27.51 -12.48 -3.74
N SER A 222 28.72 -12.64 -3.18
CA SER A 222 29.00 -12.26 -1.80
C SER A 222 28.75 -10.76 -1.56
N GLU A 223 29.18 -9.90 -2.50
CA GLU A 223 28.94 -8.45 -2.40
C GLU A 223 27.45 -8.10 -2.54
N ILE A 224 26.71 -8.71 -3.46
CA ILE A 224 25.26 -8.53 -3.59
C ILE A 224 24.56 -8.86 -2.25
N ILE A 225 24.86 -10.02 -1.67
CA ILE A 225 24.27 -10.46 -0.39
C ILE A 225 24.69 -9.53 0.75
N LYS A 226 25.97 -9.15 0.80
CA LYS A 226 26.49 -8.27 1.85
C LYS A 226 25.80 -6.90 1.84
N VAL A 227 25.69 -6.27 0.66
CA VAL A 227 24.98 -4.99 0.52
C VAL A 227 23.51 -5.13 0.91
N ALA A 228 22.87 -6.22 0.50
CA ALA A 228 21.49 -6.49 0.87
C ALA A 228 21.29 -6.55 2.40
N VAL A 229 22.15 -7.29 3.12
CA VAL A 229 22.03 -7.47 4.58
C VAL A 229 22.49 -6.23 5.37
N GLU A 230 23.62 -5.64 4.99
CA GLU A 230 24.25 -4.57 5.77
C GLU A 230 23.69 -3.17 5.47
N SER A 231 23.01 -2.98 4.33
CA SER A 231 22.52 -1.67 3.90
C SER A 231 21.02 -1.63 3.60
N VAL A 232 20.47 -2.65 2.94
CA VAL A 232 19.06 -2.62 2.49
C VAL A 232 18.11 -3.14 3.58
N PHE A 233 18.36 -4.35 4.09
CA PHE A 233 17.47 -5.05 5.02
C PHE A 233 17.85 -4.81 6.49
N THR A 234 18.15 -3.55 6.83
CA THR A 234 18.50 -3.16 8.20
C THR A 234 17.29 -2.63 8.95
N ALA A 235 17.31 -2.74 10.28
CA ALA A 235 16.28 -2.14 11.13
C ALA A 235 16.19 -0.62 10.94
N GLY A 236 17.33 0.05 10.72
CA GLY A 236 17.36 1.51 10.47
C GLY A 236 16.70 1.89 9.15
N THR A 237 16.93 1.13 8.08
CA THR A 237 16.29 1.36 6.77
C THR A 237 14.78 1.11 6.86
N GLN A 238 14.36 0.08 7.59
CA GLN A 238 12.96 -0.20 7.84
C GLN A 238 12.29 0.92 8.66
N GLU A 239 12.89 1.35 9.76
CA GLU A 239 12.37 2.45 10.60
C GLU A 239 12.29 3.77 9.83
N ALA A 240 13.26 4.05 8.96
CA ALA A 240 13.24 5.25 8.11
C ALA A 240 12.08 5.27 7.09
N ALA A 241 11.63 4.10 6.63
CA ALA A 241 10.53 3.99 5.69
C ALA A 241 9.16 3.88 6.40
N PHE A 242 9.03 2.95 7.35
CA PHE A 242 7.77 2.65 8.03
C PHE A 242 7.47 3.56 9.23
N GLY A 243 8.46 4.35 9.67
CA GLY A 243 8.36 5.13 10.90
C GLY A 243 8.56 4.27 12.15
N ARG A 244 8.72 4.93 13.30
CA ARG A 244 8.67 4.26 14.60
C ARG A 244 7.25 3.82 14.93
N SER A 245 7.10 2.91 15.88
CA SER A 245 5.79 2.51 16.39
C SER A 245 4.95 3.73 16.83
N GLY A 246 3.89 4.03 16.08
CA GLY A 246 2.98 5.16 16.35
C GLY A 246 3.31 6.45 15.58
N GLU A 247 4.43 6.49 14.85
CA GLU A 247 4.75 7.54 13.88
C GLU A 247 4.31 7.07 12.48
N ALA A 248 3.92 8.01 11.62
CA ALA A 248 3.50 7.68 10.25
C ALA A 248 4.72 7.36 9.38
N GLY A 249 4.59 6.33 8.53
CA GLY A 249 5.60 6.02 7.53
C GLY A 249 5.64 7.03 6.37
N ASP A 250 6.75 7.01 5.64
CA ASP A 250 6.97 7.82 4.44
C ASP A 250 6.73 7.00 3.17
N ALA A 251 5.76 7.42 2.35
CA ALA A 251 5.35 6.67 1.17
C ALA A 251 6.47 6.55 0.11
N GLU A 252 7.27 7.60 -0.10
CA GLU A 252 8.36 7.57 -1.08
C GLU A 252 9.46 6.60 -0.63
N GLN A 253 9.80 6.62 0.66
CA GLN A 253 10.78 5.71 1.25
C GLN A 253 10.29 4.26 1.24
N ILE A 254 8.99 4.01 1.49
CA ILE A 254 8.40 2.66 1.42
C ILE A 254 8.47 2.11 0.00
N VAL A 255 8.11 2.92 -1.01
CA VAL A 255 8.24 2.53 -2.42
C VAL A 255 9.68 2.22 -2.75
N HIS A 256 10.60 3.12 -2.39
CA HIS A 256 12.02 2.94 -2.65
C HIS A 256 12.58 1.66 -2.01
N LEU A 257 12.20 1.37 -0.75
CA LEU A 257 12.61 0.15 -0.07
C LEU A 257 12.07 -1.12 -0.76
N GLY A 258 10.83 -1.08 -1.24
CA GLY A 258 10.25 -2.16 -2.05
C GLY A 258 10.99 -2.36 -3.37
N GLU A 259 11.35 -1.27 -4.05
CA GLU A 259 12.16 -1.31 -5.28
C GLU A 259 13.56 -1.87 -5.03
N LEU A 260 14.20 -1.54 -3.90
CA LEU A 260 15.50 -2.11 -3.52
C LEU A 260 15.39 -3.62 -3.29
N PHE A 261 14.32 -4.11 -2.64
CA PHE A 261 14.07 -5.54 -2.50
C PHE A 261 13.99 -6.23 -3.88
N VAL A 262 13.20 -5.67 -4.81
CA VAL A 262 13.04 -6.19 -6.17
C VAL A 262 14.36 -6.14 -6.93
N ARG A 263 15.14 -5.07 -6.77
CA ARG A 263 16.46 -4.91 -7.40
C ARG A 263 17.45 -5.96 -6.91
N THR A 264 17.53 -6.19 -5.60
CA THR A 264 18.37 -7.27 -5.05
C THR A 264 17.98 -8.64 -5.61
N PHE A 265 16.67 -8.90 -5.74
CA PHE A 265 16.18 -10.14 -6.36
C PHE A 265 16.63 -10.25 -7.83
N ASP A 266 16.55 -9.16 -8.60
CA ASP A 266 16.99 -9.13 -10.00
C ASP A 266 18.51 -9.26 -10.13
N GLU A 267 19.30 -8.65 -9.24
CA GLU A 267 20.77 -8.77 -9.24
C GLU A 267 21.22 -10.22 -9.02
N ILE A 268 20.58 -10.95 -8.10
CA ILE A 268 20.85 -12.38 -7.88
C ILE A 268 20.44 -13.20 -9.11
N LEU A 269 19.30 -12.88 -9.74
CA LEU A 269 18.87 -13.52 -10.98
C LEU A 269 19.86 -13.28 -12.12
N ASP A 270 20.26 -12.02 -12.34
CA ASP A 270 21.16 -11.65 -13.43
C ASP A 270 22.57 -12.22 -13.21
N TRP A 271 23.02 -12.33 -11.97
CA TRP A 271 24.23 -13.07 -11.61
C TRP A 271 24.16 -14.52 -12.09
N ALA A 272 23.09 -15.25 -11.73
CA ALA A 272 22.92 -16.65 -12.14
C ALA A 272 22.73 -16.78 -13.66
N ARG A 273 21.97 -15.88 -14.29
CA ARG A 273 21.77 -15.83 -15.74
C ARG A 273 23.07 -15.59 -16.49
N GLY A 274 23.95 -14.73 -15.96
CA GLY A 274 25.29 -14.53 -16.49
C GLY A 274 26.08 -15.84 -16.56
N ILE A 275 25.98 -16.67 -15.52
CA ILE A 275 26.56 -18.01 -15.50
C ILE A 275 25.89 -18.92 -16.54
N HIS A 276 24.57 -18.96 -16.55
CA HIS A 276 23.80 -19.82 -17.45
C HIS A 276 23.99 -19.46 -18.95
N GLY A 277 24.22 -18.19 -19.26
CA GLY A 277 24.42 -17.68 -20.62
C GLY A 277 25.86 -17.78 -21.12
N THR A 278 26.84 -17.95 -20.22
CA THR A 278 28.26 -18.07 -20.60
C THR A 278 28.51 -19.41 -21.30
N SER A 279 29.26 -19.35 -22.41
CA SER A 279 29.75 -20.52 -23.11
C SER A 279 31.14 -20.90 -22.61
N TYR A 280 31.40 -22.19 -22.46
CA TYR A 280 32.67 -22.69 -21.94
C TYR A 280 33.28 -23.64 -22.96
N ALA A 281 34.54 -23.43 -23.33
CA ALA A 281 35.30 -24.37 -24.13
C ALA A 281 35.65 -25.63 -23.33
N ASN A 282 35.98 -25.46 -22.04
CA ASN A 282 36.27 -26.56 -21.12
C ASN A 282 34.98 -27.08 -20.45
N GLU A 283 34.72 -28.39 -20.57
CA GLU A 283 33.53 -29.05 -20.02
C GLU A 283 33.51 -29.08 -18.49
N GLN A 284 34.67 -29.28 -17.84
CA GLN A 284 34.75 -29.25 -16.38
C GLN A 284 34.47 -27.85 -15.85
N ALA A 285 34.99 -26.81 -16.53
CA ALA A 285 34.73 -25.40 -16.16
C ALA A 285 33.23 -25.09 -16.26
N ARG A 286 32.60 -25.60 -17.33
CA ARG A 286 31.13 -25.55 -17.48
C ARG A 286 30.44 -26.22 -16.30
N ALA A 287 30.83 -27.43 -15.93
CA ALA A 287 30.19 -28.18 -14.85
C ALA A 287 30.31 -27.44 -13.52
N ALA A 288 31.50 -26.98 -13.15
CA ALA A 288 31.73 -26.22 -11.92
C ALA A 288 30.90 -24.92 -11.86
N ALA A 289 30.84 -24.18 -12.98
CA ALA A 289 30.02 -22.98 -13.07
C ALA A 289 28.52 -23.29 -12.93
N ARG A 290 28.03 -24.42 -13.46
CA ARG A 290 26.62 -24.82 -13.29
C ARG A 290 26.27 -25.18 -11.85
N VAL A 291 27.22 -25.75 -11.09
CA VAL A 291 27.05 -25.96 -9.65
C VAL A 291 27.02 -24.61 -8.93
N GLN A 292 27.94 -23.70 -9.26
CA GLN A 292 27.96 -22.35 -8.68
C GLN A 292 26.64 -21.60 -8.86
N ALA A 293 26.03 -21.65 -10.05
CA ALA A 293 24.77 -20.93 -10.31
C ALA A 293 23.62 -21.34 -9.37
N ARG A 294 23.67 -22.56 -8.80
CA ARG A 294 22.68 -23.04 -7.82
C ARG A 294 22.81 -22.35 -6.46
N PHE A 295 23.88 -21.60 -6.22
CA PHE A 295 24.01 -20.73 -5.05
C PHE A 295 23.01 -19.56 -5.08
N ALA A 296 22.24 -19.38 -6.15
CA ALA A 296 21.13 -18.44 -6.15
C ALA A 296 19.80 -19.09 -5.72
N ASP A 297 19.69 -20.42 -5.72
CA ASP A 297 18.40 -21.13 -5.57
C ASP A 297 17.72 -20.76 -4.25
N ARG A 298 18.39 -20.99 -3.11
CA ARG A 298 17.81 -20.77 -1.77
C ARG A 298 17.53 -19.31 -1.48
N GLN A 299 18.34 -18.42 -2.03
CA GLN A 299 18.30 -16.98 -1.86
C GLN A 299 17.07 -16.42 -2.59
N LEU A 300 16.88 -16.84 -3.84
CA LEU A 300 15.70 -16.50 -4.63
C LEU A 300 14.44 -17.12 -4.03
N GLU A 301 14.49 -18.38 -3.57
CA GLU A 301 13.37 -19.01 -2.86
C GLU A 301 13.01 -18.27 -1.56
N ALA A 302 14.00 -17.88 -0.76
CA ALA A 302 13.80 -17.15 0.49
C ALA A 302 13.15 -15.78 0.24
N MET A 303 13.66 -15.00 -0.71
CA MET A 303 13.06 -13.72 -1.09
C MET A 303 11.66 -13.88 -1.67
N HIS A 304 11.42 -14.91 -2.48
CA HIS A 304 10.09 -15.21 -3.01
C HIS A 304 9.11 -15.61 -1.89
N GLY A 305 9.59 -16.38 -0.90
CA GLY A 305 8.84 -16.74 0.30
C GLY A 305 8.44 -15.51 1.12
N VAL A 306 9.38 -14.59 1.36
CA VAL A 306 9.10 -13.31 2.04
C VAL A 306 7.99 -12.54 1.32
N ALA A 307 8.09 -12.41 -0.01
CA ALA A 307 7.09 -11.69 -0.80
C ALA A 307 5.69 -12.35 -0.73
N ARG A 308 5.64 -13.69 -0.75
CA ARG A 308 4.39 -14.43 -0.57
C ARG A 308 3.79 -14.17 0.81
N ASP A 309 4.60 -14.30 1.86
CA ASP A 309 4.13 -14.18 3.24
C ASP A 309 3.64 -12.75 3.54
N LEU A 310 4.35 -11.72 3.03
CA LEU A 310 3.91 -10.33 3.08
C LEU A 310 2.55 -10.13 2.42
N ARG A 311 2.33 -10.76 1.26
CA ARG A 311 1.06 -10.67 0.53
C ARG A 311 -0.09 -11.35 1.27
N GLU A 312 0.12 -12.53 1.82
CA GLU A 312 -0.91 -13.24 2.60
C GLU A 312 -1.37 -12.42 3.81
N VAL A 313 -0.45 -11.72 4.46
CA VAL A 313 -0.79 -10.80 5.55
C VAL A 313 -1.53 -9.57 5.03
N ALA A 314 -1.04 -8.94 3.95
CA ALA A 314 -1.66 -7.77 3.35
C ALA A 314 -3.14 -8.00 2.97
N ASP A 315 -3.49 -9.19 2.48
CA ASP A 315 -4.85 -9.53 2.03
C ASP A 315 -5.91 -9.44 3.15
N THR A 316 -5.51 -9.65 4.40
CA THR A 316 -6.42 -9.62 5.58
C THR A 316 -6.10 -8.49 6.56
N LEU A 317 -5.08 -7.69 6.26
CA LEU A 317 -4.49 -6.73 7.19
C LEU A 317 -5.49 -5.68 7.67
N VAL A 318 -6.19 -5.05 6.73
CA VAL A 318 -7.14 -3.98 7.03
C VAL A 318 -8.26 -4.49 7.94
N GLU A 319 -8.81 -5.67 7.64
CA GLU A 319 -9.91 -6.26 8.40
C GLU A 319 -9.48 -6.59 9.83
N ARG A 320 -8.30 -7.21 10.00
CA ARG A 320 -7.73 -7.58 11.30
C ARG A 320 -7.38 -6.37 12.17
N LEU A 321 -6.70 -5.38 11.60
CA LEU A 321 -6.37 -4.13 12.31
C LEU A 321 -7.62 -3.33 12.67
N THR A 322 -8.66 -3.39 11.83
CA THR A 322 -9.95 -2.76 12.10
C THR A 322 -10.69 -3.45 13.24
N ALA A 323 -10.57 -4.78 13.35
CA ALA A 323 -11.09 -5.55 14.48
C ALA A 323 -10.32 -5.32 15.81
N GLY A 324 -9.28 -4.48 15.79
CA GLY A 324 -8.46 -4.18 16.97
C GLY A 324 -7.38 -5.23 17.26
N GLU A 325 -7.11 -6.14 16.31
CA GLU A 325 -6.03 -7.12 16.45
C GLU A 325 -4.67 -6.41 16.38
N ARG A 326 -3.75 -6.77 17.29
CA ARG A 326 -2.35 -6.37 17.22
C ARG A 326 -1.59 -7.40 16.40
N ILE A 327 -0.95 -6.95 15.33
CA ILE A 327 -0.20 -7.81 14.40
C ILE A 327 1.27 -7.48 14.53
N ASP A 328 2.03 -8.39 15.15
CA ASP A 328 3.49 -8.34 15.17
C ASP A 328 4.00 -9.36 14.14
N MET A 329 4.54 -8.88 13.02
CA MET A 329 5.03 -9.73 11.93
C MET A 329 6.57 -9.72 11.90
N THR A 330 7.17 -10.90 11.88
CA THR A 330 8.60 -11.07 11.64
C THR A 330 8.76 -12.09 10.53
N VAL A 331 9.23 -11.64 9.37
CA VAL A 331 9.52 -12.52 8.23
C VAL A 331 11.02 -12.65 8.10
N PRO A 332 11.62 -13.79 8.49
CA PRO A 332 13.05 -13.97 8.39
C PRO A 332 13.48 -14.10 6.93
N LEU A 333 14.40 -13.25 6.49
CA LEU A 333 15.11 -13.40 5.22
C LEU A 333 16.51 -13.94 5.50
N VAL A 334 16.76 -15.20 5.13
CA VAL A 334 18.03 -15.88 5.38
C VAL A 334 18.72 -16.16 4.04
N PHE A 335 19.93 -15.62 3.88
CA PHE A 335 20.80 -15.93 2.77
C PHE A 335 21.81 -17.00 3.20
N GLU A 336 21.66 -18.21 2.67
CA GLU A 336 22.54 -19.33 2.98
C GLU A 336 22.75 -20.24 1.77
N VAL A 337 23.90 -20.91 1.73
CA VAL A 337 24.20 -21.97 0.75
C VAL A 337 24.11 -23.30 1.48
N GLU A 338 23.44 -24.28 0.87
CA GLU A 338 23.32 -25.61 1.47
C GLU A 338 24.72 -26.26 1.62
N PRO A 339 25.05 -26.85 2.79
CA PRO A 339 26.34 -27.49 3.00
C PRO A 339 26.67 -28.59 1.97
N ALA A 340 25.64 -29.32 1.51
CA ALA A 340 25.80 -30.33 0.46
C ALA A 340 26.21 -29.71 -0.89
N LEU A 341 25.67 -28.53 -1.21
CA LEU A 341 25.99 -27.80 -2.43
C LEU A 341 27.39 -27.18 -2.37
N GLU A 342 27.84 -26.70 -1.21
CA GLU A 342 29.22 -26.25 -1.00
C GLU A 342 30.23 -27.39 -1.23
N LEU A 343 29.92 -28.59 -0.71
CA LEU A 343 30.75 -29.79 -0.91
C LEU A 343 30.81 -30.19 -2.40
N GLU A 344 29.66 -30.16 -3.09
CA GLU A 344 29.58 -30.43 -4.53
C GLU A 344 30.42 -29.43 -5.33
N PHE A 345 30.31 -28.14 -5.00
CA PHE A 345 31.06 -27.07 -5.66
C PHE A 345 32.57 -27.21 -5.43
N LYS A 346 32.99 -27.51 -4.20
CA LYS A 346 34.40 -27.77 -3.88
C LYS A 346 34.95 -28.95 -4.68
N ALA A 347 34.21 -30.05 -4.76
CA ALA A 347 34.61 -31.20 -5.57
C ALA A 347 34.71 -30.87 -7.07
N ALA A 348 33.87 -29.96 -7.58
CA ALA A 348 33.95 -29.48 -8.95
C ALA A 348 35.19 -28.61 -9.20
N LEU A 349 35.55 -27.74 -8.26
CA LEU A 349 36.78 -26.93 -8.31
C LEU A 349 38.05 -27.79 -8.25
N ASP A 350 38.07 -28.82 -7.41
CA ASP A 350 39.21 -29.74 -7.30
C ASP A 350 39.49 -30.47 -8.63
N ARG A 351 38.46 -30.70 -9.45
CA ARG A 351 38.62 -31.29 -10.79
C ARG A 351 39.23 -30.33 -11.80
N LEU A 352 39.02 -29.02 -11.66
CA LEU A 352 39.62 -27.98 -12.52
C LEU A 352 41.11 -27.77 -12.25
N SER A 353 41.54 -28.14 -11.04
CA SER A 353 42.91 -27.94 -10.57
C SER A 353 43.83 -29.14 -10.85
N ARG A 354 43.27 -30.19 -11.46
CA ARG A 354 43.97 -31.41 -11.91
C ARG A 354 44.10 -31.39 -13.42
#